data_AF-A0A3D4QXI9-F1
#
_entry.id   AF-A0A3D4QXI9-F1
#
_cell.length_a   1.000
_cell.length_b   1.000
_cell.length_c   1.000
_cell.angle_alpha   90.00
_cell.angle_beta   90.00
_cell.angle_gamma   90.00
#
_symmetry.space_group_name_H-M   'P 1'
#
loop_
_entity.id
_entity.type
_entity.pdbx_description
1 polymer ?
#
loop_
_entity_poly.entity_id
_entity_poly.type
_entity_poly.pdbx_seq_one_letter_code
_entity_poly.pdbx_strand_id
1 'polypeptide(L)'
;ALAGLTWETIDVNVKSKVIFVKRVPGISVVDWDVDFAVELHTVLVQKIRSVLKSDEVYPYLSERCKERLNEIRYIARGSGILDSLVTPLSDTKYAIFPWVGTRQLMTLNYALRQRKLKSKLPWMTCVYLEVNSNNGKEGVENIISDILHSNLDLYSLPLPEKVQIEGKYNEFIPLNLLRKQFIEDYLDFEGLKSDILNTKGVK
;
A
#
# COMPACT_ATOMS: atom_id res chain seq x y z
N ALA A 1 19.45 20.38 -1.17
CA ALA A 1 20.70 19.64 -0.93
C ALA A 1 21.21 20.07 0.44
N LEU A 2 21.46 19.14 1.37
CA LEU A 2 22.27 19.47 2.53
C LEU A 2 23.66 19.77 1.98
N ALA A 3 24.07 21.04 2.03
CA ALA A 3 25.36 21.50 1.55
C ALA A 3 26.46 20.93 2.46
N GLY A 4 26.94 19.73 2.13
CA GLY A 4 27.92 19.00 2.93
C GLY A 4 28.84 18.16 2.05
N LEU A 5 30.05 17.90 2.56
CA LEU A 5 30.97 16.94 1.97
C LEU A 5 30.49 15.52 2.28
N THR A 6 30.53 14.62 1.30
CA THR A 6 30.21 13.20 1.49
C THR A 6 31.44 12.43 1.94
N TRP A 7 31.28 11.65 2.99
CA TRP A 7 32.33 10.83 3.59
C TRP A 7 31.88 9.37 3.64
N GLU A 8 32.77 8.46 3.26
CA GLU A 8 32.60 7.00 3.41
C GLU A 8 33.36 6.55 4.65
N THR A 9 32.68 5.84 5.55
CA THR A 9 33.31 5.22 6.73
C THR A 9 34.12 4.01 6.29
N ILE A 10 35.44 4.06 6.54
CA ILE A 10 36.37 2.97 6.23
C ILE A 10 36.46 1.99 7.40
N ASP A 11 36.52 2.52 8.63
CA ASP A 11 36.71 1.72 9.84
C ASP A 11 36.21 2.46 11.09
N VAL A 12 35.90 1.71 12.15
CA VAL A 12 35.39 2.23 13.42
C VAL A 12 36.19 1.63 14.58
N ASN A 13 36.96 2.47 15.28
CA ASN A 13 37.60 2.08 16.53
C ASN A 13 36.70 2.44 17.72
N VAL A 14 35.94 1.46 18.20
CA VAL A 14 34.98 1.63 19.31
C VAL A 14 35.68 2.00 20.62
N LYS A 15 36.85 1.40 20.89
CA LYS A 15 37.59 1.59 22.15
C LYS A 15 38.10 3.03 22.29
N SER A 16 38.60 3.61 21.21
CA SER A 16 39.07 5.01 21.19
C SER A 16 38.00 6.02 20.77
N LYS A 17 36.80 5.57 20.37
CA LYS A 17 35.72 6.42 19.83
C LYS A 17 36.15 7.24 18.61
N VAL A 18 36.96 6.64 17.73
CA VAL A 18 37.45 7.26 16.48
C VAL A 18 36.83 6.56 15.28
N ILE A 19 36.37 7.35 14.31
CA ILE A 19 35.84 6.87 13.03
C ILE A 19 36.80 7.31 11.94
N PHE A 20 37.27 6.35 11.14
CA PHE A 20 38.12 6.64 9.99
C PHE A 20 37.25 6.81 8.75
N VAL A 21 37.38 7.97 8.11
CA VAL A 21 36.57 8.33 6.94
C VAL A 21 37.45 8.76 5.78
N LYS A 22 37.00 8.50 4.55
CA LYS A 22 37.56 9.11 3.33
C LYS A 22 36.49 9.93 2.62
N ARG A 23 36.92 11.03 2.01
CA ARG A 23 36.03 11.84 1.18
C ARG A 23 35.70 11.08 -0.09
N VAL A 24 34.42 11.06 -0.47
CA VAL A 24 33.96 10.45 -1.73
C VAL A 24 33.21 11.46 -2.59
N PRO A 25 33.35 11.41 -3.92
CA PRO A 25 32.54 12.19 -4.83
C PRO A 25 31.10 11.64 -4.85
N GLY A 26 30.11 12.54 -4.94
CA GLY A 26 28.70 12.18 -5.06
C GLY A 26 27.84 12.59 -3.87
N ILE A 27 26.54 12.37 -4.00
CA ILE A 27 25.54 12.60 -2.95
C ILE A 27 25.36 11.26 -2.23
N SER A 28 25.61 11.22 -0.92
CA SER A 28 25.19 10.07 -0.12
C SER A 28 23.68 9.92 -0.26
N VAL A 29 23.26 8.80 -0.87
CA VAL A 29 21.87 8.38 -0.79
C VAL A 29 21.66 7.96 0.64
N VAL A 30 20.87 8.72 1.39
CA VAL A 30 20.45 8.31 2.72
C VAL A 30 19.45 7.19 2.52
N ASP A 31 19.96 5.97 2.51
CA ASP A 31 19.14 4.76 2.56
C ASP A 31 18.98 4.41 4.04
N TRP A 32 17.81 4.72 4.58
CA TRP A 32 17.44 4.22 5.90
C TRP A 32 17.04 2.77 5.68
N ASP A 33 17.90 1.84 6.06
CA ASP A 33 17.52 0.44 6.13
C ASP A 33 16.36 0.32 7.12
N VAL A 34 15.17 0.08 6.59
CA VAL A 34 13.94 0.00 7.38
C VAL A 34 13.78 -1.47 7.74
N ASP A 35 14.14 -1.83 8.96
CA ASP A 35 14.07 -3.19 9.49
C ASP A 35 12.65 -3.60 9.91
N PHE A 36 11.62 -2.92 9.39
CA PHE A 36 10.22 -3.20 9.71
C PHE A 36 9.30 -3.13 8.48
N ALA A 37 8.34 -4.04 8.43
CA ALA A 37 7.23 -3.95 7.49
C ALA A 37 6.34 -2.74 7.80
N VAL A 38 6.13 -1.88 6.81
CA VAL A 38 5.25 -0.71 6.93
C VAL A 38 3.85 -1.06 6.41
N GLU A 39 2.85 -0.87 7.26
CA GLU A 39 1.44 -0.85 6.88
C GLU A 39 0.95 0.59 6.74
N LEU A 40 0.08 0.85 5.75
CA LEU A 40 -0.61 2.13 5.62
C LEU A 40 -2.00 2.02 6.24
N HIS A 41 -2.30 2.86 7.23
CA HIS A 41 -3.65 2.98 7.78
C HIS A 41 -4.59 3.65 6.77
N THR A 42 -5.88 3.29 6.77
CA THR A 42 -6.87 3.85 5.83
C THR A 42 -6.92 5.37 5.85
N VAL A 43 -6.88 5.99 7.03
CA VAL A 43 -6.87 7.47 7.17
C VAL A 43 -5.71 8.10 6.39
N LEU A 44 -4.53 7.47 6.39
CA LEU A 44 -3.38 7.96 5.65
C LEU A 44 -3.61 7.84 4.13
N VAL A 45 -4.09 6.69 3.66
CA VAL A 45 -4.39 6.45 2.24
C VAL A 45 -5.47 7.41 1.74
N GLN A 46 -6.51 7.65 2.53
CA GLN A 46 -7.54 8.64 2.24
C GLN A 46 -6.99 10.07 2.24
N LYS A 47 -6.06 10.40 3.15
CA LYS A 47 -5.38 11.70 3.13
C LYS A 47 -4.58 11.88 1.85
N ILE A 48 -3.85 10.85 1.39
CA ILE A 48 -3.16 10.86 0.08
C ILE A 48 -4.17 11.18 -1.03
N ARG A 49 -5.31 10.46 -1.09
CA ARG A 49 -6.38 10.74 -2.06
C ARG A 49 -6.84 12.20 -2.00
N SER A 50 -7.07 12.73 -0.80
CA SER A 50 -7.53 14.11 -0.62
C SER A 50 -6.51 15.15 -1.10
N VAL A 51 -5.22 14.90 -0.86
CA VAL A 51 -4.13 15.80 -1.28
C VAL A 51 -4.01 15.80 -2.81
N LEU A 52 -4.21 14.64 -3.44
CA LEU A 52 -4.23 14.50 -4.91
C LEU A 52 -5.46 15.13 -5.56
N LYS A 53 -6.61 15.17 -4.86
CA LYS A 53 -7.81 15.87 -5.30
C LYS A 53 -7.73 17.38 -5.07
N SER A 54 -7.13 17.83 -3.98
CA SER A 54 -7.06 19.25 -3.58
C SER A 54 -6.08 20.07 -4.41
N ASP A 55 -6.35 21.37 -4.54
CA ASP A 55 -5.42 22.39 -5.09
C ASP A 55 -4.67 23.16 -3.98
N GLU A 56 -4.78 22.70 -2.72
CA GLU A 56 -4.13 23.33 -1.57
C GLU A 56 -2.61 23.42 -1.79
N VAL A 57 -2.08 24.62 -1.53
CA VAL A 57 -0.66 24.92 -1.59
C VAL A 57 -0.10 24.91 -0.18
N TYR A 58 0.83 23.98 0.08
CA TYR A 58 1.44 23.83 1.40
C TYR A 58 2.62 24.81 1.57
N PRO A 59 2.57 25.74 2.54
CA PRO A 59 3.61 26.77 2.70
C PRO A 59 5.00 26.22 3.03
N TYR A 60 5.06 25.02 3.61
CA TYR A 60 6.31 24.36 3.99
C TYR A 60 7.03 23.65 2.82
N LEU A 61 6.41 23.57 1.64
CA LEU A 61 7.05 22.97 0.47
C LEU A 61 7.95 23.98 -0.25
N SER A 62 9.13 23.54 -0.69
CA SER A 62 9.96 24.31 -1.63
C SER A 62 9.28 24.41 -3.01
N GLU A 63 9.65 25.39 -3.83
CA GLU A 63 9.04 25.58 -5.17
C GLU A 63 9.11 24.31 -6.04
N ARG A 64 10.27 23.64 -6.08
CA ARG A 64 10.42 22.37 -6.81
C ARG A 64 9.48 21.26 -6.28
N CYS A 65 9.22 21.23 -4.98
CA CYS A 65 8.28 20.27 -4.38
C CYS A 65 6.82 20.61 -4.74
N LYS A 66 6.47 21.89 -4.79
CA LYS A 66 5.14 22.34 -5.23
C LYS A 66 4.89 21.97 -6.69
N GLU A 67 5.85 22.26 -7.57
CA GLU A 67 5.80 21.87 -8.98
C GLU A 67 5.60 20.36 -9.13
N ARG A 68 6.41 19.55 -8.42
CA ARG A 68 6.30 18.09 -8.46
C ARG A 68 4.94 17.58 -7.95
N LEU A 69 4.42 18.15 -6.86
CA LEU A 69 3.10 17.79 -6.36
C LEU A 69 2.00 18.11 -7.39
N ASN A 70 2.11 19.25 -8.06
CA ASN A 70 1.15 19.65 -9.10
C ASN A 70 1.21 18.73 -10.33
N GLU A 71 2.40 18.28 -10.76
CA GLU A 71 2.53 17.25 -11.79
C GLU A 71 1.81 15.95 -11.39
N ILE A 72 2.02 15.49 -10.16
CA ILE A 72 1.39 14.26 -9.65
C ILE A 72 -0.14 14.42 -9.59
N ARG A 73 -0.64 15.57 -9.11
CA ARG A 73 -2.08 15.89 -9.11
C ARG A 73 -2.67 15.87 -10.51
N TYR A 74 -1.99 16.49 -11.48
CA TYR A 74 -2.40 16.51 -12.88
C TYR A 74 -2.55 15.09 -13.44
N ILE A 75 -1.55 14.23 -13.25
CA ILE A 75 -1.57 12.84 -13.72
C ILE A 75 -2.66 12.02 -12.99
N ALA A 76 -2.81 12.17 -11.68
CA ALA A 76 -3.79 11.44 -10.89
C ALA A 76 -5.23 11.78 -11.30
N ARG A 77 -5.51 13.06 -11.60
CA ARG A 77 -6.82 13.51 -12.10
C ARG A 77 -7.06 13.03 -13.53
N GLY A 78 -6.07 13.19 -14.41
CA GLY A 78 -6.17 12.78 -15.81
C GLY A 78 -6.33 11.27 -16.02
N SER A 79 -5.81 10.45 -15.10
CA SER A 79 -5.93 8.98 -15.16
C SER A 79 -7.23 8.41 -14.58
N GLY A 80 -8.04 9.22 -13.90
CA GLY A 80 -9.31 8.79 -13.32
C GLY A 80 -9.20 7.89 -12.07
N ILE A 81 -7.99 7.62 -11.57
CA ILE A 81 -7.74 6.76 -10.38
C ILE A 81 -8.33 7.33 -9.08
N LEU A 82 -8.62 8.64 -9.07
CA LEU A 82 -9.18 9.33 -7.92
C LEU A 82 -10.70 9.16 -7.81
N ASP A 83 -11.37 8.82 -8.90
CA ASP A 83 -12.84 8.82 -9.01
C ASP A 83 -13.39 7.46 -9.42
N SER A 84 -12.64 6.66 -10.17
CA SER A 84 -12.99 5.29 -10.51
C SER A 84 -12.36 4.30 -9.54
N LEU A 85 -13.16 3.35 -9.05
CA LEU A 85 -12.64 2.22 -8.26
C LEU A 85 -11.75 1.31 -9.11
N VAL A 86 -12.09 1.14 -10.39
CA VAL A 86 -11.34 0.31 -11.34
C VAL A 86 -10.89 1.13 -12.54
N THR A 87 -9.59 1.08 -12.83
CA THR A 87 -8.95 1.78 -13.96
C THR A 87 -8.32 0.76 -14.91
N PRO A 88 -8.61 0.79 -16.22
CA PRO A 88 -7.96 -0.09 -17.19
C PRO A 88 -6.48 0.29 -17.36
N LEU A 89 -5.59 -0.70 -17.28
CA LEU A 89 -4.17 -0.56 -17.61
C LEU A 89 -3.86 -1.09 -19.02
N SER A 90 -4.61 -2.12 -19.44
CA SER A 90 -4.65 -2.67 -20.80
C SER A 90 -5.99 -3.38 -21.01
N ASP A 91 -6.21 -4.02 -22.15
CA ASP A 91 -7.46 -4.72 -22.47
C ASP A 91 -7.85 -5.79 -21.44
N THR A 92 -6.86 -6.46 -20.86
CA THR A 92 -7.05 -7.58 -19.92
C THR A 92 -6.57 -7.28 -18.50
N LYS A 93 -5.91 -6.14 -18.27
CA LYS A 93 -5.31 -5.78 -16.98
C LYS A 93 -5.95 -4.52 -16.42
N TYR A 94 -6.32 -4.57 -15.16
CA TYR A 94 -6.99 -3.48 -14.44
C TYR A 94 -6.28 -3.19 -13.12
N ALA A 95 -6.34 -1.94 -12.69
CA ALA A 95 -5.93 -1.51 -11.37
C ALA A 95 -7.18 -1.19 -10.53
N ILE A 96 -7.22 -1.67 -9.29
CA ILE A 96 -8.29 -1.38 -8.33
C ILE A 96 -7.74 -0.39 -7.30
N PHE A 97 -8.32 0.81 -7.22
CA PHE A 97 -7.98 1.88 -6.27
C PHE A 97 -9.10 2.08 -5.24
N PRO A 98 -9.19 1.23 -4.21
CA PRO A 98 -10.21 1.36 -3.16
C PRO A 98 -9.94 2.52 -2.20
N TRP A 99 -8.70 3.05 -2.18
CA TRP A 99 -8.25 4.09 -1.24
C TRP A 99 -8.45 3.72 0.24
N VAL A 100 -8.17 2.45 0.55
CA VAL A 100 -8.19 1.88 1.91
C VAL A 100 -6.79 1.46 2.35
N GLY A 101 -6.63 1.19 3.65
CA GLY A 101 -5.36 0.78 4.24
C GLY A 101 -4.90 -0.62 3.81
N THR A 102 -3.67 -0.97 4.17
CA THR A 102 -3.00 -2.22 3.77
C THR A 102 -3.79 -3.47 4.21
N ARG A 103 -4.39 -3.45 5.40
CA ARG A 103 -5.17 -4.57 5.95
C ARG A 103 -6.45 -4.84 5.15
N GLN A 104 -7.21 -3.79 4.86
CA GLN A 104 -8.41 -3.86 4.04
C GLN A 104 -8.06 -4.24 2.59
N LEU A 105 -6.97 -3.68 2.04
CA LEU A 105 -6.48 -4.00 0.70
C LEU A 105 -6.05 -5.47 0.57
N MET A 106 -5.37 -6.01 1.60
CA MET A 106 -5.00 -7.43 1.66
C MET A 106 -6.24 -8.33 1.76
N THR A 107 -7.24 -7.91 2.55
CA THR A 107 -8.51 -8.63 2.67
C THR A 107 -9.23 -8.71 1.34
N LEU A 108 -9.33 -7.58 0.63
CA LEU A 108 -9.90 -7.53 -0.72
C LEU A 108 -9.11 -8.44 -1.69
N ASN A 109 -7.78 -8.43 -1.62
CA ASN A 109 -6.95 -9.29 -2.45
C ASN A 109 -7.27 -10.78 -2.27
N TYR A 110 -7.43 -11.26 -1.03
CA TYR A 110 -7.80 -12.66 -0.79
C TYR A 110 -9.25 -12.97 -1.18
N ALA A 111 -10.17 -12.04 -0.94
CA ALA A 111 -11.57 -12.19 -1.35
C ALA A 111 -11.71 -12.30 -2.89
N LEU A 112 -10.95 -11.49 -3.65
CA LEU A 112 -10.91 -11.56 -5.12
C LEU A 112 -10.37 -12.90 -5.59
N ARG A 113 -9.31 -13.41 -4.95
CA ARG A 113 -8.76 -14.74 -5.26
C ARG A 113 -9.75 -15.86 -5.00
N GLN A 114 -10.55 -15.76 -3.94
CA GLN A 114 -11.62 -16.73 -3.65
C GLN A 114 -12.68 -16.74 -4.77
N ARG A 115 -12.98 -15.58 -5.37
CA ARG A 115 -13.84 -15.45 -6.56
C ARG A 115 -13.13 -15.82 -7.87
N LYS A 116 -11.97 -16.47 -7.80
CA LYS A 116 -11.13 -16.88 -8.96
C LYS A 116 -10.64 -15.71 -9.82
N LEU A 117 -10.65 -14.48 -9.29
CA LEU A 117 -10.03 -13.35 -9.96
C LEU A 117 -8.55 -13.28 -9.56
N LYS A 118 -7.65 -13.32 -10.54
CA LYS A 118 -6.20 -13.27 -10.29
C LYS A 118 -5.82 -11.85 -9.89
N SER A 119 -5.75 -11.61 -8.58
CA SER A 119 -5.29 -10.35 -7.99
C SER A 119 -3.89 -10.47 -7.37
N LYS A 120 -3.14 -9.38 -7.44
CA LYS A 120 -1.86 -9.25 -6.73
C LYS A 120 -1.68 -7.84 -6.17
N LEU A 121 -0.97 -7.79 -5.05
CA LEU A 121 -0.42 -6.59 -4.44
C LEU A 121 0.99 -6.38 -5.04
N PRO A 122 1.25 -5.32 -5.82
CA PRO A 122 2.55 -5.13 -6.46
C PRO A 122 3.73 -5.00 -5.49
N TRP A 123 3.52 -4.35 -4.35
CA TRP A 123 4.46 -4.23 -3.24
C TRP A 123 3.68 -4.00 -1.93
N MET A 124 4.31 -4.17 -0.77
CA MET A 124 3.63 -4.16 0.55
C MET A 124 2.87 -2.84 0.83
N THR A 125 3.45 -1.71 0.45
CA THR A 125 2.94 -0.34 0.71
C THR A 125 2.16 0.25 -0.47
N CYS A 126 1.71 -0.57 -1.42
CA CYS A 126 0.89 -0.05 -2.52
C CYS A 126 -0.53 0.31 -2.05
N VAL A 127 -1.16 1.25 -2.74
CA VAL A 127 -2.54 1.70 -2.45
C VAL A 127 -3.56 1.13 -3.44
N TYR A 128 -3.16 0.13 -4.23
CA TYR A 128 -3.96 -0.46 -5.31
C TYR A 128 -3.66 -1.95 -5.52
N LEU A 129 -4.59 -2.66 -6.16
CA LEU A 129 -4.39 -4.04 -6.62
C LEU A 129 -4.28 -4.08 -8.14
N GLU A 130 -3.50 -5.03 -8.66
CA GLU A 130 -3.55 -5.38 -10.08
C GLU A 130 -4.38 -6.66 -10.26
N VAL A 131 -5.31 -6.63 -11.20
CA VAL A 131 -6.15 -7.78 -11.55
C VAL A 131 -6.15 -8.01 -13.05
N ASN A 132 -6.19 -9.29 -13.43
CA ASN A 132 -6.41 -9.68 -14.82
C ASN A 132 -7.84 -10.19 -14.98
N SER A 133 -8.57 -9.64 -15.96
CA SER A 133 -9.97 -9.98 -16.24
C SER A 133 -10.24 -9.92 -17.74
N ASN A 134 -10.99 -10.88 -18.26
CA ASN A 134 -11.52 -10.85 -19.63
C ASN A 134 -12.92 -10.21 -19.70
N ASN A 135 -13.52 -9.90 -18.54
CA ASN A 135 -14.91 -9.44 -18.44
C ASN A 135 -15.02 -7.90 -18.41
N GLY A 136 -13.99 -7.19 -18.84
CA GLY A 136 -13.97 -5.73 -18.81
C GLY A 136 -13.85 -5.13 -17.40
N LYS A 137 -13.89 -3.79 -17.35
CA LYS A 137 -13.94 -3.00 -16.10
C LYS A 137 -15.19 -3.34 -15.28
N GLU A 138 -16.36 -3.36 -15.90
CA GLU A 138 -17.65 -3.61 -15.24
C GLU A 138 -17.70 -4.99 -14.57
N GLY A 139 -17.14 -6.02 -15.22
CA GLY A 139 -17.05 -7.36 -14.63
C GLY A 139 -16.24 -7.37 -13.33
N VAL A 140 -15.15 -6.60 -13.27
CA VAL A 140 -14.34 -6.46 -12.04
C VAL A 140 -15.13 -5.70 -10.96
N GLU A 141 -15.79 -4.60 -11.32
CA GLU A 141 -16.61 -3.82 -10.37
C GLU A 141 -17.78 -4.64 -9.81
N ASN A 142 -18.42 -5.48 -10.64
CA ASN A 142 -19.49 -6.38 -10.22
C ASN A 142 -18.99 -7.44 -9.23
N ILE A 143 -17.82 -8.03 -9.46
CA ILE A 143 -17.21 -8.99 -8.53
C ILE A 143 -16.90 -8.31 -7.19
N ILE A 144 -16.34 -7.09 -7.21
CA ILE A 144 -16.07 -6.35 -5.97
C ILE A 144 -17.39 -6.03 -5.25
N SER A 145 -18.42 -5.61 -5.98
CA SER A 145 -19.75 -5.35 -5.40
C SER A 145 -20.34 -6.60 -4.76
N ASP A 146 -20.28 -7.75 -5.43
CA ASP A 146 -20.74 -9.04 -4.87
C ASP A 146 -19.99 -9.40 -3.58
N ILE A 147 -18.66 -9.25 -3.56
CA ILE A 147 -17.85 -9.47 -2.36
C ILE A 147 -18.34 -8.57 -1.20
N LEU A 148 -18.51 -7.28 -1.44
CA LEU A 148 -18.88 -6.31 -0.40
C LEU A 148 -20.29 -6.53 0.18
N HIS A 149 -21.20 -7.15 -0.57
CA HIS A 149 -22.55 -7.48 -0.10
C HIS A 149 -22.68 -8.93 0.39
N SER A 150 -21.60 -9.72 0.32
CA SER A 150 -21.58 -11.10 0.80
C SER A 150 -21.28 -11.20 2.30
N ASN A 151 -21.65 -12.34 2.88
CA ASN A 151 -21.18 -12.79 4.20
C ASN A 151 -19.90 -13.60 4.01
N LEU A 152 -18.79 -12.91 3.76
CA LEU A 152 -17.48 -13.52 3.54
C LEU A 152 -16.98 -14.19 4.84
N ASP A 153 -16.74 -15.49 4.79
CA ASP A 153 -16.02 -16.19 5.86
C ASP A 153 -14.51 -16.07 5.64
N LEU A 154 -13.82 -15.36 6.55
CA LEU A 154 -12.38 -15.14 6.45
C LEU A 154 -11.55 -16.43 6.56
N TYR A 155 -12.06 -17.46 7.25
CA TYR A 155 -11.35 -18.75 7.35
C TYR A 155 -11.37 -19.54 6.05
N SER A 156 -12.37 -19.30 5.21
CA SER A 156 -12.52 -19.92 3.88
C SER A 156 -11.63 -19.29 2.80
N LEU A 157 -10.91 -18.21 3.12
CA LEU A 157 -10.05 -17.52 2.17
C LEU A 157 -8.84 -18.38 1.75
N PRO A 158 -8.38 -18.25 0.50
CA PRO A 158 -7.23 -19.00 -0.02
C PRO A 158 -5.90 -18.40 0.48
N LEU A 159 -5.67 -18.49 1.79
CA LEU A 159 -4.46 -17.99 2.44
C LEU A 159 -3.32 -19.03 2.35
N PRO A 160 -2.06 -18.60 2.15
CA PRO A 160 -0.90 -19.49 2.18
C PRO A 160 -0.81 -20.31 3.49
N GLU A 161 -0.21 -21.50 3.43
CA GLU A 161 -0.10 -22.39 4.60
C GLU A 161 0.66 -21.75 5.77
N LYS A 162 1.72 -20.99 5.47
CA LYS A 162 2.59 -20.32 6.45
C LYS A 162 2.26 -18.83 6.63
N VAL A 163 1.02 -18.43 6.38
CA VAL A 163 0.61 -17.02 6.54
C VAL A 163 0.73 -16.58 8.01
N GLN A 164 1.33 -15.42 8.23
CA GLN A 164 1.56 -14.85 9.55
C GLN A 164 1.81 -13.34 9.43
N ILE A 165 1.53 -12.61 10.50
CA ILE A 165 2.00 -11.23 10.70
C ILE A 165 3.46 -11.33 11.14
N GLU A 166 4.31 -10.38 10.75
CA GLU A 166 5.69 -10.35 11.25
C GLU A 166 5.71 -10.14 12.77
N GLY A 167 6.44 -11.00 13.48
CA GLY A 167 6.47 -10.98 14.94
C GLY A 167 7.73 -11.62 15.50
N LYS A 168 8.35 -10.93 16.47
CA LYS A 168 9.62 -11.31 17.09
C LYS A 168 9.63 -12.75 17.65
N TYR A 169 8.48 -13.26 18.07
CA TYR A 169 8.36 -14.56 18.75
C TYR A 169 7.64 -15.62 17.91
N ASN A 170 7.40 -15.37 16.61
CA ASN A 170 6.64 -16.29 15.77
C ASN A 170 7.27 -17.69 15.69
N GLU A 171 8.59 -17.81 15.78
CA GLU A 171 9.28 -19.11 15.77
C GLU A 171 8.87 -20.03 16.93
N PHE A 172 8.36 -19.45 18.03
CA PHE A 172 7.90 -20.19 19.22
C PHE A 172 6.39 -20.42 19.24
N ILE A 173 5.65 -19.93 18.24
CA ILE A 173 4.18 -19.99 18.20
C ILE A 173 3.75 -21.02 17.14
N PRO A 174 2.84 -21.96 17.48
CA PRO A 174 2.25 -22.87 16.52
C PRO A 174 1.63 -22.16 15.30
N LEU A 175 1.89 -22.68 14.09
CA LEU A 175 1.43 -22.08 12.83
C LEU A 175 -0.09 -21.85 12.77
N ASN A 176 -0.88 -22.74 13.37
CA ASN A 176 -2.34 -22.59 13.41
C ASN A 176 -2.79 -21.37 14.23
N LEU A 177 -2.05 -21.01 15.28
CA LEU A 177 -2.32 -19.80 16.07
C LEU A 177 -1.87 -18.54 15.33
N LEU A 178 -0.73 -18.58 14.64
CA LEU A 178 -0.27 -17.48 13.77
C LEU A 178 -1.25 -17.22 12.62
N ARG A 179 -1.76 -18.29 12.01
CA ARG A 179 -2.81 -18.19 10.99
C ARG A 179 -4.09 -17.60 11.56
N LYS A 180 -4.51 -18.03 12.77
CA LYS A 180 -5.68 -17.47 13.45
C LYS A 180 -5.50 -15.97 13.71
N GLN A 181 -4.34 -15.56 14.23
CA GLN A 181 -3.99 -14.16 14.45
C GLN A 181 -4.07 -13.34 13.15
N PHE A 182 -3.53 -13.87 12.05
CA PHE A 182 -3.62 -13.21 10.76
C PHE A 182 -5.08 -13.02 10.30
N ILE A 183 -5.94 -14.01 10.52
CA ILE A 183 -7.35 -13.95 10.13
C ILE A 183 -8.14 -12.98 11.01
N GLU A 184 -7.99 -13.06 12.33
CA GLU A 184 -8.81 -12.30 13.28
C GLU A 184 -8.29 -10.87 13.52
N ASP A 185 -6.97 -10.66 13.56
CA ASP A 185 -6.38 -9.38 13.97
C ASP A 185 -5.88 -8.53 12.80
N TYR A 186 -5.54 -9.16 11.67
CA TYR A 186 -4.93 -8.48 10.53
C TYR A 186 -5.88 -8.27 9.36
N LEU A 187 -6.68 -9.28 8.98
CA LEU A 187 -7.70 -9.09 7.95
C LEU A 187 -8.85 -8.22 8.50
N ASP A 188 -9.30 -7.27 7.69
CA ASP A 188 -10.32 -6.30 8.07
C ASP A 188 -11.36 -6.16 6.95
N PHE A 189 -12.37 -7.04 7.00
CA PHE A 189 -13.46 -7.04 6.02
C PHE A 189 -14.57 -6.04 6.36
N GLU A 190 -14.86 -5.84 7.64
CA GLU A 190 -15.85 -4.87 8.07
C GLU A 190 -15.40 -3.44 7.79
N GLY A 191 -14.13 -3.11 8.07
CA GLY A 191 -13.53 -1.83 7.68
C GLY A 191 -13.49 -1.63 6.16
N LEU A 192 -13.17 -2.68 5.41
CA LEU A 192 -13.25 -2.66 3.94
C LEU A 192 -14.66 -2.30 3.44
N LYS A 193 -15.69 -2.94 4.00
CA LYS A 193 -17.10 -2.63 3.66
C LYS A 193 -17.44 -1.20 4.01
N SER A 194 -17.15 -0.76 5.23
CA SER A 194 -17.49 0.60 5.67
C SER A 194 -16.83 1.65 4.79
N ASP A 195 -15.54 1.52 4.48
CA ASP A 195 -14.81 2.53 3.72
C ASP A 195 -15.24 2.59 2.24
N ILE A 196 -15.51 1.44 1.61
CA ILE A 196 -15.91 1.41 0.19
C ILE A 196 -17.39 1.75 -0.01
N LEU A 197 -18.27 1.34 0.90
CA LEU A 197 -19.70 1.66 0.79
C LEU A 197 -19.98 3.11 1.16
N ASN A 198 -19.32 3.67 2.18
CA ASN A 198 -19.51 5.07 2.56
C ASN A 198 -18.95 6.04 1.51
N THR A 199 -17.90 5.67 0.77
CA THR A 199 -17.37 6.50 -0.31
C THR A 199 -18.32 6.63 -1.52
N LYS A 200 -19.35 5.77 -1.64
CA LYS A 200 -20.41 5.92 -2.65
C LYS A 200 -21.54 6.87 -2.23
N GLY A 201 -21.64 7.23 -0.94
CA GLY A 201 -22.73 8.05 -0.37
C GLY A 201 -22.50 9.56 -0.42
N VAL A 202 -21.34 10.02 -0.88
CA VAL A 202 -21.05 11.46 -1.06
C VAL A 202 -21.16 11.78 -2.55
N LYS A 203 -22.39 11.95 -3.03
CA LYS A 203 -22.73 12.60 -4.29
C LYS A 203 -23.72 13.71 -4.03
#